data_AF-A0A935VKU9-F1
#
_entry.id   AF-A0A935VKU9-F1
#
_cell.length_a   1.000
_cell.length_b   1.000
_cell.length_c   1.000
_cell.angle_alpha   90.00
_cell.angle_beta   90.00
_cell.angle_gamma   90.00
#
_symmetry.space_group_name_H-M   'P 1'
#
loop_
_entity.id
_entity.type
_entity.pdbx_description
1 polymer ?
#
loop_
_entity_poly.entity_id
_entity_poly.type
_entity_poly.pdbx_seq_one_letter_code
_entity_poly.pdbx_strand_id
1 'polypeptide(L)'
;MAGCPYTWVRGLFGSKPAAPGEPAKNLMVRVTRDGEERVSVALPAQSARWLIELMPDDVVEKVRAEDIPVDAIMVDLQEQGELYPRPIFSLDEPNRKVEVWLE
;
A
#
# COMPACT_ATOMS: atom_id res chain seq x y z
N MET A 1 -29.82 1.19 11.32
CA MET A 1 -28.98 2.03 10.44
C MET A 1 -27.62 1.37 10.39
N ALA A 2 -27.21 0.94 9.20
CA ALA A 2 -26.06 0.08 8.97
C ALA A 2 -24.76 0.78 9.39
N GLY A 3 -24.02 0.17 10.32
CA GLY A 3 -22.66 0.58 10.64
C GLY A 3 -21.74 0.18 9.49
N CYS A 4 -21.06 1.16 8.90
CA CYS A 4 -20.02 0.93 7.90
C CYS A 4 -18.93 0.05 8.51
N PRO A 5 -18.67 -1.17 7.99
CA PRO A 5 -17.89 -2.16 8.72
C PRO A 5 -16.38 -2.01 8.64
N TYR A 6 -15.79 -1.12 7.82
CA TYR A 6 -14.34 -1.07 7.69
C TYR A 6 -13.79 0.37 7.69
N THR A 7 -13.23 0.75 8.83
CA THR A 7 -12.54 2.02 9.08
C THR A 7 -11.16 2.02 8.43
N TRP A 8 -10.98 2.83 7.38
CA TRP A 8 -9.70 3.04 6.68
C TRP A 8 -8.70 3.95 7.42
N VAL A 9 -8.79 4.06 8.75
CA VAL A 9 -7.76 4.71 9.57
C VAL A 9 -7.76 4.09 10.96
N ARG A 10 -6.71 3.33 11.30
CA ARG A 10 -6.01 3.33 12.60
C ARG A 10 -4.97 2.20 12.69
N GLY A 11 -3.81 2.44 12.08
CA GLY A 11 -2.55 1.86 12.52
C GLY A 11 -1.69 2.98 13.08
N LEU A 12 -1.45 2.96 14.39
CA LEU A 12 -0.53 3.85 15.10
C LEU A 12 0.87 3.74 14.47
N PHE A 13 1.56 4.87 14.34
CA PHE A 13 3.02 5.09 14.34
C PHE A 13 3.50 6.06 13.26
N GLY A 14 4.17 7.10 13.75
CA GLY A 14 4.64 8.24 12.97
C GLY A 14 5.82 7.90 12.09
N SER A 15 5.67 8.17 10.81
CA SER A 15 6.71 8.78 9.98
C SER A 15 6.07 10.01 9.38
N LYS A 16 6.78 11.15 9.41
CA LYS A 16 6.28 12.47 9.01
C LYS A 16 5.39 12.36 7.77
N PRO A 17 4.18 12.94 7.75
CA PRO A 17 3.49 13.11 6.48
C PRO A 17 4.44 13.91 5.58
N ALA A 18 4.77 13.34 4.42
CA ALA A 18 5.43 14.12 3.37
C ALA A 18 4.59 15.38 3.12
N ALA A 19 5.27 16.51 2.95
CA ALA A 19 4.63 17.82 2.99
C ALA A 19 3.45 17.88 2.01
N PRO A 20 2.27 18.36 2.44
CA PRO A 20 1.11 18.49 1.56
C PRO A 20 1.48 19.45 0.42
N GLY A 21 1.63 18.91 -0.80
CA GLY A 21 1.90 19.69 -2.01
C GLY A 21 3.06 19.18 -2.88
N GLU A 22 3.87 18.23 -2.43
CA GLU A 22 4.88 17.61 -3.30
C GLU A 22 4.37 16.27 -3.87
N PRO A 23 4.60 15.98 -5.17
CA PRO A 23 4.28 14.68 -5.75
C PRO A 23 5.18 13.60 -5.13
N ALA A 24 4.61 12.40 -4.95
CA ALA A 24 5.34 11.22 -4.53
C ALA A 24 6.43 10.91 -5.56
N LYS A 25 7.63 10.65 -5.07
CA LYS A 25 8.80 10.33 -5.89
C LYS A 25 9.00 8.82 -5.95
N ASN A 26 8.64 8.11 -4.88
CA ASN A 26 8.88 6.71 -4.68
C ASN A 26 7.62 5.95 -4.24
N LEU A 27 7.48 4.74 -4.74
CA LEU A 27 6.67 3.68 -4.18
C LEU A 27 7.55 2.87 -3.23
N MET A 28 7.14 2.82 -1.98
CA MET A 28 7.82 2.10 -0.93
C MET A 28 7.06 0.81 -0.63
N VAL A 29 7.80 -0.30 -0.59
CA VAL A 29 7.28 -1.62 -0.24
C VAL A 29 8.14 -2.18 0.88
N ARG A 30 7.53 -2.45 2.03
CA ARG A 30 8.16 -3.12 3.16
C ARG A 30 7.48 -4.44 3.44
N VAL A 31 8.27 -5.49 3.61
CA VAL A 31 7.81 -6.80 4.07
C VAL A 31 8.57 -7.17 5.33
N THR A 32 7.85 -7.28 6.43
CA THR A 32 8.34 -7.79 7.71
C THR A 32 7.87 -9.22 7.87
N ARG A 33 8.74 -10.14 8.28
CA ARG A 33 8.39 -11.52 8.58
C ARG A 33 8.96 -11.89 9.95
N ASP A 34 8.13 -12.45 10.82
CA ASP A 34 8.52 -12.86 12.18
C ASP A 34 9.17 -11.70 12.98
N GLY A 35 8.75 -10.46 12.72
CA GLY A 35 9.31 -9.25 13.34
C GLY A 35 10.60 -8.71 12.71
N GLU A 36 11.16 -9.38 11.70
CA GLU A 36 12.36 -8.95 10.96
C GLU A 36 11.99 -8.36 9.60
N GLU A 37 12.59 -7.22 9.23
CA GLU A 37 12.47 -6.68 7.87
C GLU A 37 13.18 -7.62 6.90
N ARG A 38 12.41 -8.26 6.00
CA ARG A 38 12.95 -9.16 4.98
C ARG A 38 13.14 -8.47 3.65
N VAL A 39 12.26 -7.53 3.33
CA VAL A 39 12.27 -6.82 2.06
C VAL A 39 11.94 -5.36 2.32
N SER A 40 12.77 -4.46 1.79
CA SER A 40 12.52 -3.02 1.76
C SER A 40 12.96 -2.53 0.39
N VAL A 41 11.99 -2.08 -0.41
CA VAL A 41 12.23 -1.66 -1.79
C VAL A 41 11.65 -0.28 -1.98
N ALA A 42 12.47 0.60 -2.56
CA ALA A 42 12.06 1.87 -3.11
C ALA A 42 12.04 1.75 -4.63
N LEU A 43 10.85 1.92 -5.22
CA LEU A 43 10.64 1.99 -6.66
C LEU A 43 10.23 3.41 -7.03
N PRO A 44 10.40 3.85 -8.29
CA PRO A 44 9.81 5.10 -8.75
C PRO A 44 8.30 5.13 -8.49
N ALA A 45 7.72 6.28 -8.12
CA ALA A 45 6.28 6.38 -7.84
C ALA A 45 5.42 5.89 -9.02
N GLN A 46 5.90 6.09 -10.26
CA GLN A 46 5.25 5.59 -11.46
C GLN A 46 5.06 4.06 -11.46
N SER A 47 5.93 3.31 -10.78
CA SER A 47 5.82 1.86 -10.62
C SER A 47 4.54 1.43 -9.90
N ALA A 48 3.90 2.32 -9.14
CA ALA A 48 2.60 2.06 -8.51
C ALA A 48 1.49 1.75 -9.52
N ARG A 49 1.64 2.16 -10.79
CA ARG A 49 0.71 1.83 -11.87
C ARG A 49 0.72 0.36 -12.29
N TRP A 50 1.77 -0.37 -11.88
CA TRP A 50 1.97 -1.80 -12.13
C TRP A 50 2.06 -2.58 -10.81
N LEU A 51 1.51 -2.06 -9.71
CA LEU A 51 1.65 -2.66 -8.38
C LEU A 51 1.20 -4.13 -8.33
N ILE A 52 0.10 -4.48 -9.01
CA ILE A 52 -0.37 -5.88 -9.11
C ILE A 52 0.67 -6.78 -9.79
N GLU A 53 1.37 -6.29 -10.82
CA GLU A 53 2.39 -7.07 -11.55
C GLU A 53 3.69 -7.23 -10.74
N LEU A 54 3.94 -6.31 -9.80
CA LEU A 54 5.10 -6.34 -8.91
C LEU A 54 4.87 -7.22 -7.68
N MET A 55 3.61 -7.53 -7.37
CA MET A 55 3.24 -8.38 -6.26
C MET A 55 3.19 -9.84 -6.71
N PRO A 56 3.68 -10.78 -5.88
CA PRO A 56 3.51 -12.19 -6.18
C PRO A 56 2.01 -12.57 -6.03
N ASP A 57 1.57 -13.51 -6.87
CA ASP A 57 0.15 -13.87 -7.02
C ASP A 57 -0.51 -14.28 -5.69
N ASP A 58 0.24 -14.94 -4.80
CA ASP A 58 -0.22 -15.35 -3.48
C ASP A 58 -0.66 -14.15 -2.61
N VAL A 59 0.06 -13.02 -2.73
CA VAL A 59 -0.28 -11.80 -1.99
C VAL A 59 -1.50 -11.13 -2.63
N VAL A 60 -1.61 -11.14 -3.96
CA VAL A 60 -2.77 -10.57 -4.66
C VAL A 60 -4.05 -11.30 -4.27
N GLU A 61 -4.02 -12.64 -4.25
CA GLU A 61 -5.16 -13.45 -3.81
C GLU A 61 -5.55 -13.16 -2.36
N LYS A 62 -4.58 -12.99 -1.47
CA LYS A 62 -4.82 -12.65 -0.05
C LYS A 62 -5.39 -11.25 0.12
N VAL A 63 -4.83 -10.26 -0.57
CA VAL A 63 -5.33 -8.88 -0.55
C VAL A 63 -6.78 -8.83 -1.03
N ARG A 64 -7.12 -9.59 -2.08
CA ARG A 64 -8.51 -9.75 -2.55
C ARG A 64 -9.39 -10.50 -1.54
N ALA A 65 -8.85 -11.50 -0.84
CA ALA A 65 -9.57 -12.25 0.19
C ALA A 65 -9.88 -11.41 1.44
N GLU A 66 -9.04 -10.41 1.74
CA GLU A 66 -9.22 -9.44 2.84
C GLU A 66 -10.17 -8.28 2.46
N ASP A 67 -10.91 -8.38 1.35
CA ASP A 67 -11.83 -7.35 0.83
C ASP A 67 -11.12 -6.01 0.54
N ILE A 68 -9.81 -6.03 0.28
CA ILE A 68 -9.08 -4.84 -0.14
C ILE A 68 -9.32 -4.66 -1.65
N PRO A 69 -9.91 -3.54 -2.09
CA PRO A 69 -10.25 -3.32 -3.51
C PRO A 69 -9.01 -2.92 -4.32
N VAL A 70 -8.03 -3.82 -4.40
CA VAL A 70 -6.74 -3.61 -5.07
C VAL A 70 -6.91 -3.20 -6.53
N ASP A 71 -7.89 -3.78 -7.21
CA ASP A 71 -8.20 -3.46 -8.60
C ASP A 71 -8.72 -2.01 -8.74
N ALA A 72 -9.53 -1.52 -7.79
CA ALA A 72 -10.02 -0.13 -7.81
C ALA A 72 -8.91 0.87 -7.46
N ILE A 73 -8.04 0.50 -6.51
CA ILE A 73 -6.85 1.30 -6.15
C ILE A 73 -5.92 1.44 -7.36
N MET A 74 -5.75 0.38 -8.14
CA MET A 74 -4.95 0.40 -9.37
C MET A 74 -5.55 1.32 -10.43
N VAL A 75 -6.87 1.26 -10.64
CA VAL A 75 -7.54 2.17 -11.57
C VAL A 75 -7.33 3.63 -11.15
N ASP A 76 -7.52 3.94 -9.87
CA ASP A 76 -7.27 5.29 -9.33
C ASP A 76 -5.79 5.73 -9.53
N LEU A 77 -4.82 4.84 -9.28
CA LEU A 77 -3.40 5.12 -9.50
C LEU A 77 -3.03 5.31 -10.98
N GLN A 78 -3.75 4.66 -11.90
CA GLN A 78 -3.54 4.78 -13.34
C GLN A 78 -4.18 6.05 -13.90
N GLU A 79 -5.36 6.43 -13.42
CA GLU A 79 -6.06 7.66 -13.83
C GLU A 79 -5.39 8.93 -13.28
N GLN A 80 -4.68 8.82 -12.15
CA GLN A 80 -3.91 9.92 -11.57
C GLN A 80 -2.69 10.27 -12.43
N GLY A 81 -2.71 11.50 -12.96
CA GLY A 81 -1.56 12.09 -13.66
C GLY A 81 -0.37 12.32 -12.72
N GLU A 82 -0.63 12.93 -11.56
CA GLU A 82 0.33 13.11 -10.47
C GLU A 82 -0.04 12.23 -9.29
N LEU A 83 0.94 11.49 -8.77
CA LEU A 83 0.80 10.69 -7.57
C LEU A 83 1.23 11.51 -6.37
N TYR A 84 0.46 11.48 -5.29
CA TYR A 84 0.80 12.17 -4.05
C TYR A 84 1.15 11.16 -2.96
N PRO A 85 1.99 11.55 -1.98
CA PRO A 85 2.35 10.68 -0.88
C PRO A 85 1.12 10.23 -0.10
N ARG A 86 0.89 8.92 -0.07
CA ARG A 86 -0.26 8.31 0.61
C ARG A 86 0.01 6.83 0.89
N PRO A 87 -0.55 6.27 1.97
CA PRO A 87 -0.62 4.82 2.10
C PRO A 87 -1.48 4.24 0.97
N ILE A 88 -1.05 3.12 0.38
CA ILE A 88 -1.83 2.39 -0.61
C ILE A 88 -2.60 1.27 0.09
N PHE A 89 -1.89 0.32 0.71
CA PHE A 89 -2.50 -0.71 1.54
C PHE A 89 -1.47 -1.28 2.53
N SER A 90 -1.98 -1.97 3.55
CA SER A 90 -1.20 -2.81 4.44
C SER A 90 -1.89 -4.15 4.62
N LEU A 91 -1.13 -5.23 4.54
CA LEU A 91 -1.57 -6.58 4.83
C LEU A 91 -0.90 -7.04 6.12
N ASP A 92 -1.68 -7.44 7.11
CA ASP A 92 -1.18 -7.94 8.40
C ASP A 92 -1.56 -9.41 8.53
N GLU A 93 -0.57 -10.29 8.40
CA GLU A 93 -0.70 -11.73 8.58
C GLU A 93 0.04 -12.16 9.86
N PRO A 94 -0.34 -13.29 10.49
CA PRO A 94 0.24 -13.73 11.77
C PRO A 94 1.77 -13.82 11.80
N ASN A 95 2.41 -14.05 10.67
CA ASN A 95 3.85 -14.19 10.52
C ASN A 95 4.47 -13.20 9.52
N ARG A 96 3.66 -12.37 8.84
CA ARG A 96 4.11 -11.51 7.76
C ARG A 96 3.29 -10.21 7.74
N LYS A 97 3.98 -9.08 7.67
CA LYS A 97 3.38 -7.77 7.44
C LYS A 97 3.88 -7.22 6.12
N VAL A 98 2.98 -6.79 5.24
CA VAL A 98 3.31 -6.09 3.99
C VAL A 98 2.75 -4.68 4.07
N GLU A 99 3.58 -3.68 3.84
CA GLU A 99 3.21 -2.27 3.89
C GLU A 99 3.61 -1.62 2.56
N VAL A 100 2.64 -0.97 1.91
CA VAL A 100 2.85 -0.30 0.63
C VAL A 100 2.36 1.14 0.71
N TRP A 101 3.25 2.09 0.42
CA TRP A 101 2.95 3.52 0.46
C TRP A 101 3.71 4.31 -0.61
N LEU A 102 3.23 5.50 -0.90
CA LEU A 102 3.88 6.49 -1.76
C LEU A 102 4.55 7.57 -0.90
N GLU A 103 5.78 7.94 -1.24
CA GLU A 103 6.60 8.98 -0.59
C GLU A 103 7.29 9.90 -1.60
#